data_AF-A0A8H9I364-F1
#
_entry.id   AF-A0A8H9I364-F1
#
_cell.length_a   1.000
_cell.length_b   1.000
_cell.length_c   1.000
_cell.angle_alpha   90.00
_cell.angle_beta   90.00
_cell.angle_gamma   90.00
#
_symmetry.space_group_name_H-M   'P 1'
#
loop_
_entity.id
_entity.type
_entity.pdbx_description
1 polymer ?
#
loop_
_entity_poly.entity_id
_entity_poly.type
_entity_poly.pdbx_seq_one_letter_code
_entity_poly.pdbx_strand_id
1 'polypeptide(L)' 'MRVPLAGITAKVLAESLRSMEQDGAVVRTEYAENPPRVEYALTPLGRTLLGPMDAMCDWSRENLGSLLAARLEYERAER' A
#
# COMPACT_ATOMS: atom_id res chain seq x y z
N MET A 1 6.45 14.19 -5.62
CA MET A 1 5.08 13.93 -6.10
C MET A 1 4.22 13.60 -4.88
N ARG A 2 3.18 14.40 -4.56
CA ARG A 2 2.22 14.10 -3.49
C ARG A 2 1.00 13.47 -4.14
N VAL A 3 0.94 12.16 -4.22
CA VAL A 3 -0.21 11.46 -4.80
C VAL A 3 -1.21 11.19 -3.68
N PRO A 4 -2.37 11.86 -3.65
CA PRO A 4 -3.42 11.47 -2.72
C PRO A 4 -3.86 10.04 -3.06
N LEU A 5 -3.82 9.15 -2.07
CA LEU A 5 -4.34 7.80 -2.20
C LEU A 5 -5.87 7.91 -2.30
N ALA A 6 -6.41 7.69 -3.51
CA ALA A 6 -7.85 7.72 -3.72
C ALA A 6 -8.51 6.52 -3.01
N GLY A 7 -9.62 6.76 -2.31
CA GLY A 7 -10.40 5.70 -1.66
C GLY A 7 -9.99 5.33 -0.23
N ILE A 8 -8.94 5.95 0.34
CA ILE A 8 -8.60 5.80 1.76
C ILE A 8 -8.93 7.08 2.53
N THR A 9 -9.57 6.94 3.69
CA THR A 9 -9.84 8.08 4.57
C THR A 9 -8.56 8.51 5.29
N ALA A 10 -8.45 9.78 5.67
CA ALA A 10 -7.30 10.29 6.43
C ALA A 10 -7.08 9.51 7.75
N LYS A 11 -8.18 9.10 8.40
CA LYS A 11 -8.14 8.28 9.61
C LYS A 11 -7.48 6.92 9.34
N VAL A 12 -7.97 6.18 8.34
CA VAL A 12 -7.45 4.84 8.02
C VAL A 12 -5.99 4.94 7.55
N LEU A 13 -5.64 5.95 6.75
CA LEU A 13 -4.25 6.17 6.34
C LEU A 13 -3.33 6.41 7.55
N ALA A 14 -3.75 7.25 8.50
CA ALA A 14 -2.98 7.52 9.71
C ALA A 14 -2.84 6.27 10.61
N GLU A 15 -3.88 5.45 10.70
CA GLU A 15 -3.85 4.17 11.42
C GLU A 15 -2.87 3.19 10.77
N SER A 16 -2.92 3.02 9.44
CA SER A 16 -1.98 2.15 8.70
C SER A 16 -0.53 2.61 8.84
N LEU A 17 -0.26 3.91 8.68
CA LEU A 17 1.10 4.46 8.84
C LEU A 17 1.64 4.28 10.26
N ARG A 18 0.78 4.39 11.29
CA ARG A 18 1.17 4.13 12.68
C ARG A 18 1.51 2.66 12.91
N SER A 19 0.75 1.73 12.33
CA SER A 19 1.09 0.30 12.39
C SER A 19 2.45 0.04 11.74
N MET A 20 2.67 0.57 10.53
CA MET A 20 3.94 0.41 9.82
C MET A 20 5.13 1.05 10.55
N GLU A 21 4.91 2.13 11.29
CA GLU A 21 5.90 2.74 12.17
C GLU A 21 6.24 1.82 13.35
N GLN A 22 5.23 1.24 14.01
CA GLN A 22 5.41 0.27 15.10
C GLN A 22 6.16 -0.99 14.64
N ASP A 23 5.87 -1.46 13.43
CA ASP A 23 6.53 -2.62 12.82
C ASP A 23 7.96 -2.29 12.32
N GLY A 24 8.38 -1.02 12.38
CA GLY A 24 9.71 -0.57 11.96
C GLY A 24 9.89 -0.46 10.44
N ALA A 25 8.82 -0.53 9.65
CA ALA A 25 8.86 -0.39 8.20
C ALA A 25 8.92 1.08 7.76
N VAL A 26 8.34 1.99 8.55
CA VAL A 26 8.27 3.43 8.26
C VAL A 26 8.84 4.24 9.42
N VAL A 27 9.51 5.35 9.10
CA VAL A 27 9.88 6.39 10.06
C VAL A 27 9.03 7.62 9.84
N ARG A 28 8.57 8.23 10.93
CA ARG A 28 7.82 9.47 10.95
C ARG A 28 8.72 10.62 11.42
N THR A 29 8.75 11.70 10.66
CA THR A 29 9.52 12.91 11.00
C THR A 29 8.60 14.12 11.03
N GLU A 30 8.56 14.79 12.18
CA GLU A 30 7.86 16.06 12.35
C GLU A 30 8.81 17.23 12.12
N TYR A 31 8.34 18.24 11.39
CA TYR A 31 9.08 19.49 11.20
C TYR A 31 8.28 20.64 11.79
N ALA A 32 8.84 21.26 12.81
CA ALA A 32 8.28 22.42 13.51
C ALA A 32 8.55 23.72 12.71
N GLU A 33 8.03 23.76 11.49
CA GLU A 33 8.06 24.95 10.63
C GLU A 33 6.65 25.55 10.49
N ASN A 34 6.53 26.69 9.80
CA ASN A 34 5.24 27.31 9.50
C ASN A 34 4.97 27.25 7.99
N PRO A 35 4.02 26.43 7.50
CA PRO A 35 3.09 25.57 8.25
C PRO A 35 3.72 24.24 8.71
N PRO A 36 3.27 23.66 9.84
CA PRO A 36 3.84 22.41 10.35
C PRO A 36 3.62 21.27 9.35
N ARG A 37 4.65 20.44 9.15
CA ARG A 37 4.58 19.28 8.25
C ARG A 37 5.05 18.00 8.93
N VAL A 38 4.51 16.88 8.46
CA VAL A 38 4.91 15.53 8.85
C VAL A 38 5.28 14.78 7.59
N GLU A 39 6.43 14.11 7.61
CA GLU A 39 6.89 13.24 6.53
C GLU A 39 7.00 11.81 7.03
N TYR A 40 6.72 10.87 6.13
CA TYR A 40 6.88 9.45 6.34
C TYR A 40 7.84 8.90 5.29
N ALA A 41 8.81 8.11 5.72
CA ALA A 41 9.78 7.49 4.83
C ALA A 41 9.97 6.01 5.17
N LEU A 42 10.24 5.18 4.16
CA LEU A 42 10.59 3.78 4.39
C LEU A 42 11.96 3.69 5.09
N THR A 43 12.04 2.85 6.11
CA THR A 43 13.29 2.45 6.75
C THR A 43 14.08 1.51 5.82
N PRO A 44 15.35 1.18 6.14
CA PRO A 44 16.06 0.12 5.41
C PRO A 44 15.29 -1.21 5.39
N LEU A 45 14.63 -1.56 6.50
CA LEU A 45 13.74 -2.73 6.57
C LEU A 45 12.52 -2.56 5.65
N GLY A 46 11.81 -1.43 5.73
CA GLY A 46 10.62 -1.20 4.90
C GLY A 46 10.92 -1.22 3.39
N ARG A 47 12.14 -0.84 2.98
CA ARG A 47 12.57 -0.92 1.57
C ARG A 47 12.73 -2.36 1.07
N THR A 48 12.99 -3.34 1.93
CA THR A 48 13.09 -4.74 1.51
C THR A 48 11.75 -5.30 1.04
N LEU A 49 10.63 -4.70 1.48
CA LEU A 49 9.28 -5.06 1.03
C LEU A 49 9.00 -4.70 -0.44
N LEU A 50 9.78 -3.80 -1.04
CA LEU A 50 9.59 -3.40 -2.43
C LEU A 50 9.76 -4.60 -3.38
N GLY A 51 10.77 -5.45 -3.17
CA GLY A 51 11.00 -6.63 -4.01
C GLY A 51 9.80 -7.60 -4.05
N PRO A 52 9.28 -8.07 -2.89
CA PRO A 52 8.07 -8.87 -2.84
C PRO A 52 6.84 -8.18 -3.44
N MET A 53 6.66 -6.88 -3.22
CA MET A 53 5.55 -6.13 -3.80
C MET A 53 5.64 -6.05 -5.33
N ASP A 54 6.85 -5.86 -5.87
CA ASP A 54 7.10 -5.85 -7.32
C ASP A 54 6.78 -7.21 -7.92
N ALA A 55 7.24 -8.31 -7.29
CA ALA A 55 6.92 -9.66 -7.74
C ALA A 55 5.41 -9.94 -7.76
N MET A 56 4.67 -9.45 -6.75
CA MET A 56 3.21 -9.55 -6.71
C MET A 56 2.56 -8.70 -7.80
N CYS A 57 3.09 -7.51 -8.10
CA CYS A 57 2.61 -6.67 -9.20
C CYS A 57 2.83 -7.37 -10.54
N ASP A 58 4.00 -7.96 -10.77
CA ASP A 58 4.33 -8.64 -12.02
C ASP A 58 3.44 -9.85 -12.24
N TRP A 59 3.29 -10.69 -11.21
CA TRP A 59 2.34 -11.81 -11.25
C TRP A 59 0.92 -11.32 -11.55
N SER A 60 0.48 -10.22 -10.93
CA SER A 60 -0.85 -9.67 -11.16
C SER A 60 -1.01 -9.17 -12.61
N ARG A 61 0.00 -8.51 -13.18
CA ARG A 61 -0.06 -8.07 -14.59
C ARG A 61 -0.24 -9.23 -15.55
N GLU A 62 0.43 -10.35 -15.27
CA GLU A 62 0.38 -11.55 -16.11
C GLU A 62 -0.92 -12.35 -15.93
N ASN A 63 -1.46 -12.40 -14.70
CA ASN A 63 -2.50 -13.38 -14.34
C ASN A 63 -3.87 -12.76 -14.02
N LEU A 64 -3.98 -11.44 -13.89
CA LEU A 64 -5.24 -10.79 -13.50
C LEU A 64 -6.39 -11.12 -14.46
N GLY A 65 -6.13 -11.19 -15.77
CA GLY A 65 -7.13 -11.59 -16.75
C GLY A 65 -7.68 -12.99 -16.51
N SER A 66 -6.79 -13.97 -16.32
CA SER A 66 -7.14 -15.36 -16.02
C SER A 66 -7.88 -15.49 -14.70
N LEU A 67 -7.44 -14.75 -13.67
CA LEU A 67 -8.07 -14.76 -12.35
C LEU A 67 -9.49 -14.19 -12.39
N LEU A 68 -9.71 -13.10 -13.13
CA LEU A 68 -11.04 -12.52 -13.32
C LEU A 68 -11.95 -13.46 -14.14
N ALA A 69 -11.42 -14.12 -15.17
CA ALA A 69 -12.17 -15.11 -15.94
C ALA A 69 -12.62 -16.28 -15.06
N ALA A 70 -11.71 -16.86 -14.29
CA ALA A 70 -12.02 -17.94 -13.35
C ALA A 70 -13.09 -17.53 -12.32
N ARG A 71 -13.02 -16.29 -11.82
CA ARG A 71 -14.03 -15.74 -10.90
C ARG A 71 -15.42 -15.65 -11.53
N LEU A 72 -15.51 -15.16 -12.77
CA LEU A 72 -16.78 -15.07 -13.48
C LEU A 72 -17.36 -16.44 -13.81
N GLU A 73 -16.52 -17.42 -14.14
CA GLU A 73 -16.97 -18.80 -14.36
C GLU A 73 -17.56 -19.41 -13.09
N TYR A 74 -16.89 -19.21 -11.95
CA TYR A 74 -17.40 -19.66 -10.66
C TYR A 74 -18.77 -19.04 -10.33
N GLU A 75 -18.88 -17.71 -10.45
CA GLU A 75 -20.14 -16.98 -10.19
C GLU A 75 -21.28 -17.39 -11.13
N ARG A 76 -20.97 -17.83 -12.35
CA ARG A 76 -21.96 -18.37 -13.30
C ARG A 76 -22.36 -19.81 -12.99
N ALA A 77 -21.44 -20.61 -12.44
CA ALA A 77 -21.70 -22.00 -12.09
C ALA A 77 -22.50 -22.15 -10.79
N GLU A 78 -22.41 -21.18 -9.88
CA GLU A 78 -23.22 -21.12 -8.65
C GLU A 78 -24.65 -20.58 -8.86
N ARG A 79 -25.00 -20.19 -10.09
CA ARG A 79 -26.30 -19.62 -10.44
C ARG A 79 -27.16 -20.59 -11.25
#